data_AF-A0AAV0NVG3-F1
#
_entry.id   AF-A0AAV0NVG3-F1
#
_cell.length_a   1.000
_cell.length_b   1.000
_cell.length_c   1.000
_cell.angle_alpha   90.00
_cell.angle_beta   90.00
_cell.angle_gamma   90.00
#
_symmetry.space_group_name_H-M   'P 1'
#
loop_
_entity.id
_entity.type
_entity.pdbx_description
1 polymer ?
#
loop_
_entity_poly.entity_id
_entity_poly.type
_entity_poly.pdbx_seq_one_letter_code
_entity_poly.pdbx_strand_id
1 'polypeptide(L)'
;MYCYSLVVFSLGIRRSILCPAFPDLVVDIVQSIVEIVSCGDSQDPQLFERFMEYQVLAEFVRVLRICTDTGIQAPFLQYLSIFIQNIENYCFSNDHINNIIAHPFNFGCGDLDPYYISFLRAVSSKVNIGIISILVKVHGVRYCSFLPVTLYSAALKFSQRSERMIQAAVRAITLNLYKVSDDLVLQFLSTPPVSDYFSNLVWRLKEQCSHLDGHVHALKERFTDHGWKELLLEADKIVDEIYYLKDIISVGESCLSEAVALSLVNFLIFPILGRLLKTQQSDVSCLLPNFFCSYIYSYFSQG
;
A
#
# COMPACT_ATOMS: atom_id res chain seq x y z
N MET A 1 -2.39 -37.00 17.31
CA MET A 1 -1.40 -37.46 16.30
C MET A 1 -0.82 -36.31 15.47
N TYR A 2 -1.56 -35.22 15.24
CA TYR A 2 -1.09 -34.03 14.51
C TYR A 2 0.07 -33.25 15.17
N CYS A 3 0.12 -33.20 16.52
CA CYS A 3 1.18 -32.47 17.24
C CYS A 3 2.58 -33.10 17.19
N TYR A 4 2.70 -34.41 16.89
CA TYR A 4 4.01 -35.08 16.77
C TYR A 4 4.68 -34.75 15.43
N SER A 5 3.88 -34.51 14.38
CA SER A 5 4.40 -34.13 13.06
C SER A 5 4.95 -32.71 13.08
N LEU A 6 4.28 -31.74 13.72
CA LEU A 6 4.74 -30.34 13.80
C LEU A 6 6.10 -30.17 14.49
N VAL A 7 6.35 -30.93 15.57
CA VAL A 7 7.61 -30.82 16.32
C VAL A 7 8.74 -31.55 15.59
N VAL A 8 8.47 -32.68 14.95
CA VAL A 8 9.45 -33.33 14.05
C VAL A 8 9.71 -32.49 12.79
N PHE A 9 8.72 -31.74 12.30
CA PHE A 9 8.86 -30.72 11.26
C PHE A 9 9.76 -29.57 11.74
N SER A 10 9.57 -29.06 12.96
CA SER A 10 10.44 -28.04 13.56
C SER A 10 11.89 -28.52 13.80
N LEU A 11 12.09 -29.83 14.02
CA LEU A 11 13.42 -30.46 14.06
C LEU A 11 14.01 -30.70 12.66
N GLY A 12 13.16 -30.96 11.66
CA GLY A 12 13.54 -30.98 10.24
C GLY A 12 14.02 -29.61 9.77
N ILE A 13 13.29 -28.54 10.11
CA ILE A 13 13.63 -27.13 9.90
C ILE A 13 15.05 -26.79 10.40
N ARG A 14 15.51 -27.38 11.51
CA ARG A 14 16.89 -27.17 12.02
C ARG A 14 18.00 -27.87 11.24
N ARG A 15 17.71 -28.88 10.40
CA ARG A 15 18.73 -29.62 9.63
C ARG A 15 18.56 -29.55 8.10
N SER A 16 17.37 -29.32 7.56
CA SER A 16 17.09 -29.32 6.11
C SER A 16 16.89 -27.94 5.48
N ILE A 17 16.67 -26.87 6.24
CA ILE A 17 16.61 -25.49 5.70
C ILE A 17 17.99 -24.95 5.28
N LEU A 18 19.07 -25.66 5.61
CA LEU A 18 20.43 -25.19 5.37
C LEU A 18 20.94 -25.31 3.93
N CYS A 19 20.14 -25.79 2.97
CA CYS A 19 20.61 -25.89 1.59
C CYS A 19 19.70 -25.20 0.59
N PRO A 20 20.23 -24.28 -0.25
CA PRO A 20 19.58 -23.80 -1.48
C PRO A 20 19.39 -24.89 -2.55
N ALA A 21 19.44 -26.18 -2.16
CA ALA A 21 19.39 -27.33 -3.04
C ALA A 21 17.96 -27.82 -3.34
N PHE A 22 16.95 -27.42 -2.55
CA PHE A 22 15.56 -27.85 -2.74
C PHE A 22 14.58 -26.68 -2.51
N PRO A 23 14.48 -25.75 -3.47
CA PRO A 23 13.64 -24.56 -3.36
C PRO A 23 12.13 -24.89 -3.21
N ASP A 24 11.65 -25.90 -3.93
CA ASP A 24 10.25 -26.34 -3.89
C ASP A 24 9.85 -26.87 -2.51
N LEU A 25 10.76 -27.60 -1.86
CA LEU A 25 10.53 -28.13 -0.52
C LEU A 25 10.34 -27.01 0.53
N VAL A 26 11.03 -25.87 0.37
CA VAL A 26 10.88 -24.73 1.29
C VAL A 26 9.47 -24.14 1.17
N VAL A 27 8.96 -24.00 -0.05
CA VAL A 27 7.61 -23.49 -0.31
C VAL A 27 6.56 -24.45 0.25
N ASP A 28 6.71 -25.76 0.03
CA ASP A 28 5.81 -26.80 0.56
C ASP A 28 5.76 -26.81 2.10
N ILE A 29 6.92 -26.64 2.74
CA ILE A 29 7.03 -26.54 4.20
C ILE A 29 6.28 -25.31 4.71
N VAL A 30 6.47 -24.16 4.06
CA VAL A 30 5.80 -22.91 4.45
C VAL A 30 4.30 -23.03 4.25
N GLN A 31 3.85 -23.55 3.11
CA GLN A 31 2.44 -23.84 2.86
C GLN A 31 1.83 -24.71 3.96
N SER A 32 2.50 -25.81 4.31
CA SER A 32 2.04 -26.72 5.37
C SER A 32 1.87 -26.00 6.71
N ILE A 33 2.83 -25.15 7.09
CA ILE A 33 2.75 -24.34 8.31
C ILE A 33 1.56 -23.37 8.25
N VAL A 34 1.36 -22.69 7.12
CA VAL A 34 0.26 -21.74 6.95
C VAL A 34 -1.10 -22.43 7.01
N GLU A 35 -1.25 -23.61 6.40
CA GLU A 35 -2.47 -24.42 6.47
C GLU A 35 -2.78 -24.81 7.92
N ILE A 36 -1.76 -25.26 8.67
CA ILE A 36 -1.93 -25.60 10.10
C ILE A 36 -2.40 -24.38 10.89
N VAL A 37 -1.78 -23.21 10.70
CA VAL A 37 -2.12 -21.99 11.44
C VAL A 37 -3.52 -21.50 11.08
N SER A 38 -3.88 -21.59 9.80
CA SER A 38 -5.21 -21.21 9.31
C SER A 38 -6.31 -22.13 9.85
N CYS A 39 -6.02 -23.41 10.10
CA CYS A 39 -6.95 -24.34 10.72
C CYS A 39 -6.96 -24.30 12.26
N GLY A 40 -5.83 -23.94 12.88
CA GLY A 40 -5.61 -24.02 14.32
C GLY A 40 -6.42 -23.03 15.15
N ASP A 41 -6.60 -21.79 14.65
CA ASP A 41 -7.30 -20.71 15.37
C ASP A 41 -8.76 -21.07 15.74
N SER A 42 -9.41 -21.92 14.94
CA SER A 42 -10.81 -22.33 15.20
C SER A 42 -10.95 -23.58 16.07
N GLN A 43 -9.89 -24.37 16.28
CA GLN A 43 -10.01 -25.75 16.79
C GLN A 43 -9.11 -26.09 17.98
N ASP A 44 -7.94 -25.46 18.16
CA ASP A 44 -7.03 -25.77 19.27
C ASP A 44 -6.06 -24.62 19.61
N PRO A 45 -6.33 -23.83 20.66
CA PRO A 45 -5.44 -22.76 21.13
C PRO A 45 -4.02 -23.21 21.49
N GLN A 46 -3.81 -24.49 21.86
CA GLN A 46 -2.48 -25.01 22.23
C GLN A 46 -1.52 -25.09 21.03
N LEU A 47 -2.05 -25.24 19.81
CA LEU A 47 -1.23 -25.21 18.60
C LEU A 47 -0.60 -23.83 18.39
N PHE A 48 -1.35 -22.78 18.74
CA PHE A 48 -0.89 -21.42 18.58
C PHE A 48 0.14 -21.03 19.66
N GLU A 49 -0.04 -21.47 20.90
CA GLU A 49 0.99 -21.30 21.95
C GLU A 49 2.34 -21.92 21.53
N ARG A 50 2.31 -23.14 20.97
CA ARG A 50 3.53 -23.79 20.45
C ARG A 50 4.14 -23.02 19.29
N PHE A 51 3.33 -22.50 18.37
CA PHE A 51 3.83 -21.68 17.26
C PHE A 51 4.66 -20.50 17.78
N MET A 52 4.17 -19.86 18.85
CA MET A 52 4.85 -18.74 19.50
C MET A 52 6.13 -19.17 20.20
N GLU A 53 6.11 -20.29 20.92
CA GLU A 53 7.29 -20.88 21.56
C GLU A 53 8.42 -21.13 20.55
N TYR A 54 8.08 -21.61 19.34
CA TYR A 54 9.07 -21.92 18.30
C TYR A 54 9.54 -20.71 17.48
N GLN A 55 8.99 -19.51 17.71
CA GLN A 55 9.34 -18.29 16.96
C GLN A 55 9.33 -18.49 15.43
N VAL A 56 8.30 -19.12 14.90
CA VAL A 56 8.25 -19.48 13.47
C VAL A 56 8.38 -18.26 12.53
N LEU A 57 7.85 -17.09 12.93
CA LEU A 57 8.08 -15.82 12.22
C LEU A 57 9.57 -15.46 12.10
N ALA A 58 10.38 -15.78 13.11
CA ALA A 58 11.83 -15.56 13.07
C ALA A 58 12.51 -16.48 12.05
N GLU A 59 12.04 -17.73 11.92
CA GLU A 59 12.53 -18.65 10.89
C GLU A 59 12.13 -18.17 9.49
N PHE A 60 10.93 -17.62 9.30
CA PHE A 60 10.54 -17.01 8.03
C PHE A 60 11.45 -15.84 7.63
N VAL A 61 11.83 -14.98 8.57
CA VAL A 61 12.83 -13.92 8.34
C VAL A 61 14.18 -14.53 7.92
N ARG A 62 14.61 -15.63 8.53
CA ARG A 62 15.87 -16.30 8.16
C ARG A 62 15.82 -16.91 6.77
N VAL A 63 14.72 -17.57 6.41
CA VAL A 63 14.51 -18.15 5.07
C VAL A 63 14.62 -17.06 3.99
N LEU A 64 13.93 -15.93 4.16
CA LEU A 64 14.03 -14.80 3.22
C LEU A 64 15.46 -14.26 3.07
N ARG A 65 16.26 -14.28 4.13
CA ARG A 65 17.67 -13.84 4.09
C ARG A 65 18.57 -14.81 3.32
N ILE A 66 18.23 -16.08 3.25
CA ILE A 66 19.01 -17.13 2.57
C ILE A 66 18.54 -17.29 1.13
N CYS A 67 17.23 -17.30 0.90
CA CYS A 67 16.60 -17.49 -0.39
C CYS A 67 16.39 -16.15 -1.09
N THR A 68 17.26 -15.82 -2.05
CA THR A 68 17.16 -14.59 -2.86
C THR A 68 16.48 -14.78 -4.21
N ASP A 69 16.07 -16.01 -4.54
CA ASP A 69 15.39 -16.32 -5.79
C ASP A 69 13.93 -15.82 -5.74
N THR A 70 13.57 -14.96 -6.70
CA THR A 70 12.22 -14.40 -6.83
C THR A 70 11.17 -15.48 -7.06
N GLY A 71 11.53 -16.60 -7.70
CA GLY A 71 10.63 -17.74 -7.91
C GLY A 71 10.18 -18.41 -6.62
N ILE A 72 10.97 -18.30 -5.54
CA ILE A 72 10.66 -18.81 -4.20
C ILE A 72 10.01 -17.70 -3.36
N GLN A 73 10.56 -16.49 -3.43
CA GLN A 73 10.09 -15.36 -2.63
C GLN A 73 8.64 -14.98 -2.94
N ALA A 74 8.19 -15.10 -4.20
CA ALA A 74 6.82 -14.80 -4.58
C ALA A 74 5.78 -15.75 -3.92
N PRO A 75 5.86 -17.09 -4.10
CA PRO A 75 5.01 -18.03 -3.35
C PRO A 75 5.13 -17.86 -1.84
N PHE A 76 6.35 -17.62 -1.34
CA PHE A 76 6.58 -17.41 0.08
C PHE A 76 5.80 -16.20 0.62
N LEU A 77 5.85 -15.05 -0.07
CA LEU A 77 5.07 -13.86 0.27
C LEU A 77 3.56 -14.09 0.16
N GLN A 78 3.12 -14.92 -0.80
CA GLN A 78 1.71 -15.31 -0.91
C GLN A 78 1.25 -16.07 0.34
N TYR A 79 1.98 -17.10 0.75
CA TYR A 79 1.65 -17.86 1.96
C TYR A 79 1.77 -17.01 3.21
N LEU A 80 2.79 -16.15 3.30
CA LEU A 80 2.88 -15.17 4.38
C LEU A 80 1.66 -14.24 4.45
N SER A 81 1.10 -13.85 3.31
CA SER A 81 -0.11 -13.00 3.29
C SER A 81 -1.29 -13.71 3.97
N ILE A 82 -1.51 -14.98 3.63
CA ILE A 82 -2.55 -15.82 4.25
C ILE A 82 -2.25 -16.02 5.74
N PHE A 83 -1.00 -16.31 6.07
CA PHE A 83 -0.55 -16.48 7.43
C PHE A 83 -0.86 -15.24 8.28
N ILE A 84 -0.47 -14.05 7.83
CA ILE A 84 -0.74 -12.78 8.53
C ILE A 84 -2.24 -12.54 8.74
N GLN A 85 -3.10 -12.96 7.81
CA GLN A 85 -4.55 -12.84 7.96
C GLN A 85 -5.10 -13.74 9.07
N ASN A 86 -4.42 -14.82 9.43
CA ASN A 86 -4.88 -15.79 10.43
C ASN A 86 -4.18 -15.69 11.79
N ILE A 87 -3.15 -14.85 11.95
CA ILE A 87 -2.51 -14.67 13.26
C ILE A 87 -3.23 -13.67 14.15
N GLU A 88 -3.03 -13.84 15.46
CA GLU A 88 -3.46 -12.90 16.49
C GLU A 88 -2.61 -11.62 16.56
N ASN A 89 -3.21 -10.58 17.14
CA ASN A 89 -2.65 -9.23 17.24
C ASN A 89 -1.31 -9.18 17.97
N TYR A 90 -1.08 -10.04 18.96
CA TYR A 90 0.15 -9.99 19.75
C TYR A 90 1.38 -10.45 18.96
N CYS A 91 1.23 -11.21 17.87
CA CYS A 91 2.35 -11.57 17.00
C CYS A 91 3.03 -10.36 16.36
N PHE A 92 2.32 -9.23 16.28
CA PHE A 92 2.82 -7.97 15.76
C PHE A 92 3.71 -7.24 16.76
N SER A 93 3.75 -7.63 18.05
CA SER A 93 4.64 -7.00 19.03
C SER A 93 6.12 -7.24 18.73
N ASN A 94 6.44 -8.28 17.96
CA ASN A 94 7.81 -8.62 17.61
C ASN A 94 8.20 -7.96 16.27
N ASP A 95 9.47 -7.57 16.14
CA ASP A 95 9.99 -6.91 14.94
C ASP A 95 10.06 -7.81 13.69
N HIS A 96 9.61 -9.06 13.75
CA HIS A 96 9.71 -9.99 12.61
C HIS A 96 8.94 -9.48 11.38
N ILE A 97 7.72 -8.98 11.53
CA ILE A 97 6.94 -8.43 10.41
C ILE A 97 7.65 -7.21 9.83
N ASN A 98 8.17 -6.33 10.70
CA ASN A 98 8.94 -5.16 10.29
C ASN A 98 10.21 -5.56 9.50
N ASN A 99 10.91 -6.61 9.95
CA ASN A 99 12.08 -7.16 9.28
C ASN A 99 11.74 -7.79 7.92
N ILE A 100 10.56 -8.41 7.77
CA ILE A 100 10.09 -8.93 6.47
C ILE A 100 9.79 -7.76 5.53
N ILE A 101 9.10 -6.71 6.00
CA ILE A 101 8.80 -5.52 5.18
C ILE A 101 10.09 -4.82 4.74
N ALA A 102 11.05 -4.68 5.66
CA ALA A 102 12.34 -4.04 5.41
C ALA A 102 13.34 -4.91 4.61
N HIS A 103 12.99 -6.16 4.30
CA HIS A 103 13.85 -7.05 3.54
C HIS A 103 14.12 -6.48 2.13
N PRO A 104 15.38 -6.50 1.64
CA PRO A 104 15.76 -5.90 0.35
C PRO A 104 15.41 -6.82 -0.83
N PHE A 105 14.11 -6.93 -1.14
CA PHE A 105 13.63 -7.66 -2.31
C PHE A 105 14.12 -7.04 -3.63
N ASN A 106 14.37 -7.89 -4.63
CA ASN A 106 14.74 -7.45 -5.97
C ASN A 106 13.50 -7.29 -6.88
N PHE A 107 12.96 -6.08 -6.94
CA PHE A 107 11.79 -5.72 -7.77
C PHE A 107 12.11 -5.41 -9.24
N GLY A 108 13.38 -5.53 -9.66
CA GLY A 108 13.83 -5.13 -11.00
C GLY A 108 13.74 -6.23 -12.06
N CYS A 109 13.64 -7.51 -11.65
CA CYS A 109 13.84 -8.65 -12.55
C CYS A 109 12.72 -9.70 -12.56
N GLY A 110 11.60 -9.49 -11.86
CA GLY A 110 10.53 -10.49 -11.81
C GLY A 110 9.17 -9.97 -11.31
N ASP A 111 8.16 -10.84 -11.39
CA ASP A 111 6.76 -10.57 -11.03
C ASP A 111 6.50 -10.58 -9.51
N LEU A 112 7.42 -10.00 -8.72
CA LEU A 112 7.34 -10.01 -7.25
C LEU A 112 6.40 -8.93 -6.70
N ASP A 113 6.25 -7.82 -7.42
CA ASP A 113 5.47 -6.64 -7.00
C ASP A 113 4.04 -6.99 -6.53
N PRO A 114 3.26 -7.82 -7.25
CA PRO A 114 1.91 -8.20 -6.83
C PRO A 114 1.88 -8.97 -5.50
N TYR A 115 2.84 -9.87 -5.29
CA TYR A 115 2.92 -10.68 -4.07
C TYR A 115 3.33 -9.85 -2.87
N TYR A 116 4.32 -8.97 -3.07
CA TYR A 116 4.77 -8.06 -2.02
C TYR A 116 3.68 -7.06 -1.62
N ILE A 117 3.00 -6.43 -2.58
CA ILE A 117 1.94 -5.46 -2.25
C ILE A 117 0.73 -6.14 -1.62
N SER A 118 0.41 -7.38 -2.01
CA SER A 118 -0.62 -8.20 -1.36
C SER A 118 -0.25 -8.51 0.10
N PHE A 119 1.02 -8.86 0.35
CA PHE A 119 1.54 -9.04 1.70
C PHE A 119 1.43 -7.77 2.55
N LEU A 120 1.86 -6.61 2.02
CA LEU A 120 1.70 -5.33 2.71
C LEU A 120 0.23 -5.03 3.01
N ARG A 121 -0.69 -5.34 2.08
CA ARG A 121 -2.13 -5.19 2.28
C ARG A 121 -2.66 -6.09 3.39
N ALA A 122 -2.21 -7.35 3.45
CA ALA A 122 -2.57 -8.27 4.52
C ALA A 122 -2.13 -7.74 5.89
N VAL A 123 -0.87 -7.28 6.00
CA VAL A 123 -0.35 -6.63 7.22
C VAL A 123 -1.19 -5.41 7.58
N SER A 124 -1.42 -4.50 6.64
CA SER A 124 -2.20 -3.26 6.84
C SER A 124 -3.61 -3.54 7.37
N SER A 125 -4.28 -4.57 6.84
CA SER A 125 -5.64 -4.92 7.27
C SER A 125 -5.74 -5.40 8.72
N LYS A 126 -4.64 -5.89 9.30
CA LYS A 126 -4.58 -6.31 10.70
C LYS A 126 -4.24 -5.16 11.65
N VAL A 127 -3.52 -4.14 11.16
CA VAL A 127 -3.15 -2.97 11.98
C VAL A 127 -4.42 -2.28 12.47
N ASN A 128 -4.52 -2.14 13.78
CA ASN A 128 -5.59 -1.43 14.47
C ASN A 128 -5.02 -0.67 15.66
N ILE A 129 -5.85 0.17 16.29
CA ILE A 129 -5.47 1.00 17.44
C ILE A 129 -4.87 0.16 18.58
N GLY A 130 -5.38 -1.06 18.80
CA GLY A 130 -4.86 -1.99 19.80
C GLY A 130 -3.42 -2.44 19.50
N ILE A 131 -3.13 -2.83 18.25
CA ILE A 131 -1.76 -3.19 17.83
C ILE A 131 -0.83 -1.99 17.94
N ILE A 132 -1.26 -0.80 17.52
CA ILE A 132 -0.46 0.43 17.65
C ILE A 132 -0.14 0.71 19.12
N SER A 133 -1.14 0.62 20.00
CA SER A 133 -0.94 0.77 21.44
C SER A 133 0.07 -0.22 22.01
N ILE A 134 0.00 -1.48 21.60
CA ILE A 134 0.98 -2.52 21.99
C ILE A 134 2.37 -2.15 21.50
N LEU A 135 2.52 -1.79 20.23
CA LEU A 135 3.80 -1.43 19.63
C LEU A 135 4.45 -0.23 20.30
N VAL A 136 3.67 0.83 20.58
CA VAL A 136 4.16 2.02 21.30
C VAL A 136 4.64 1.66 22.71
N LYS A 137 3.94 0.77 23.41
CA LYS A 137 4.34 0.30 24.75
C LYS A 137 5.62 -0.53 24.73
N VAL A 138 5.78 -1.41 23.73
CA VAL A 138 6.91 -2.36 23.67
C VAL A 138 8.19 -1.69 23.16
N HIS A 139 8.10 -0.91 22.09
CA HIS A 139 9.27 -0.37 21.38
C HIS A 139 9.54 1.11 21.64
N GLY A 140 8.58 1.79 22.27
CA GLY A 140 8.53 3.25 22.27
C GLY A 140 8.24 3.81 20.88
N VAL A 141 8.19 5.13 20.77
CA VAL A 141 7.99 5.82 19.47
C VAL A 141 9.35 5.99 18.80
N ARG A 142 9.88 4.90 18.22
CA ARG A 142 11.07 4.96 17.35
C ARG A 142 10.60 5.10 15.90
N TYR A 143 10.47 6.33 15.44
CA TYR A 143 9.86 6.71 14.16
C TYR A 143 10.32 5.88 12.96
N CYS A 144 11.60 5.52 12.85
CA CYS A 144 12.13 4.81 11.67
C CYS A 144 11.93 3.29 11.66
N SER A 145 11.49 2.69 12.77
CA SER A 145 11.26 1.24 12.87
C SER A 145 9.84 0.92 13.33
N PHE A 146 8.98 1.93 13.42
CA PHE A 146 7.60 1.76 13.83
C PHE A 146 6.78 1.15 12.69
N LEU A 147 6.08 0.03 12.95
CA LEU A 147 5.44 -0.78 11.90
C LEU A 147 4.56 0.02 10.93
N PRO A 148 3.63 0.91 11.38
CA PRO A 148 2.87 1.79 10.48
C PRO A 148 3.75 2.63 9.54
N VAL A 149 4.85 3.17 10.04
CA VAL A 149 5.78 4.01 9.26
C VAL A 149 6.54 3.18 8.23
N THR A 150 7.05 2.02 8.64
CA THR A 150 7.74 1.09 7.73
C THR A 150 6.80 0.60 6.64
N LEU A 151 5.56 0.25 7.01
CA LEU A 151 4.53 -0.22 6.10
C LEU A 151 4.13 0.87 5.08
N TYR A 152 3.91 2.10 5.56
CA TYR A 152 3.59 3.23 4.72
C TYR A 152 4.71 3.50 3.70
N SER A 153 5.94 3.62 4.19
CA SER A 153 7.13 3.90 3.37
C SER A 153 7.38 2.81 2.32
N ALA A 154 7.16 1.54 2.68
CA ALA A 154 7.28 0.42 1.76
C ALA A 154 6.21 0.46 0.66
N ALA A 155 4.96 0.74 1.00
CA ALA A 155 3.86 0.83 0.03
C ALA A 155 4.06 2.00 -0.95
N LEU A 156 4.53 3.16 -0.47
CA LEU A 156 4.71 4.33 -1.31
C LEU A 156 5.75 4.16 -2.43
N LYS A 157 6.71 3.24 -2.28
CA LYS A 157 7.66 2.88 -3.35
C LYS A 157 6.95 2.37 -4.61
N PHE A 158 5.75 1.82 -4.47
CA PHE A 158 4.94 1.29 -5.57
C PHE A 158 3.87 2.28 -6.07
N SER A 159 3.76 3.46 -5.46
CA SER A 159 2.72 4.44 -5.81
C SER A 159 2.78 4.96 -7.24
N GLN A 160 3.93 4.83 -7.91
CA GLN A 160 4.15 5.23 -9.30
C GLN A 160 4.01 4.07 -10.30
N ARG A 161 3.77 2.83 -9.84
CA ARG A 161 3.50 1.70 -10.75
C ARG A 161 2.20 1.96 -11.51
N SER A 162 2.18 1.69 -12.81
CA SER A 162 1.01 1.93 -13.68
C SER A 162 -0.10 0.86 -13.54
N GLU A 163 0.22 -0.27 -12.92
CA GLU A 163 -0.72 -1.38 -12.73
C GLU A 163 -1.84 -1.01 -11.75
N ARG A 164 -3.09 -1.01 -12.24
CA ARG A 164 -4.27 -0.62 -11.44
C ARG A 164 -4.43 -1.43 -10.16
N MET A 165 -4.12 -2.72 -10.19
CA MET A 165 -4.21 -3.59 -9.00
C MET A 165 -3.21 -3.16 -7.92
N ILE A 166 -1.97 -2.84 -8.30
CA ILE A 166 -0.94 -2.36 -7.38
C ILE A 166 -1.36 -1.00 -6.81
N GLN A 167 -1.83 -0.07 -7.66
CA GLN A 167 -2.31 1.24 -7.22
C GLN A 167 -3.47 1.11 -6.22
N ALA A 168 -4.46 0.26 -6.51
CA ALA A 168 -5.58 0.01 -5.61
C ALA A 168 -5.12 -0.57 -4.26
N ALA A 169 -4.14 -1.47 -4.26
CA ALA A 169 -3.56 -2.01 -3.04
C ALA A 169 -2.81 -0.94 -2.23
N VAL A 170 -1.99 -0.10 -2.88
CA VAL A 170 -1.29 1.03 -2.22
C VAL A 170 -2.30 2.01 -1.59
N ARG A 171 -3.36 2.37 -2.32
CA ARG A 171 -4.44 3.24 -1.83
C ARG A 171 -5.17 2.62 -0.64
N ALA A 172 -5.48 1.32 -0.69
CA ALA A 172 -6.08 0.61 0.44
C ALA A 172 -5.16 0.58 1.68
N ILE A 173 -3.87 0.34 1.50
CA ILE A 173 -2.88 0.32 2.59
C ILE A 173 -2.79 1.70 3.27
N THR A 174 -2.62 2.75 2.48
CA THR A 174 -2.49 4.12 2.97
C THR A 174 -3.76 4.58 3.68
N LEU A 175 -4.95 4.36 3.11
CA LEU A 175 -6.24 4.69 3.75
C LEU A 175 -6.45 3.93 5.06
N ASN A 176 -6.12 2.64 5.11
CA ASN A 176 -6.21 1.86 6.35
C ASN A 176 -5.31 2.46 7.43
N LEU A 177 -4.07 2.81 7.08
CA LEU A 177 -3.15 3.43 8.01
C LEU A 177 -3.65 4.79 8.49
N TYR A 178 -4.16 5.64 7.62
CA TYR A 178 -4.74 6.93 8.02
C TYR A 178 -5.89 6.77 9.02
N LYS A 179 -6.72 5.74 8.86
CA LYS A 179 -7.89 5.49 9.74
C LYS A 179 -7.54 4.98 11.14
N VAL A 180 -6.39 4.31 11.31
CA VAL A 180 -6.06 3.61 12.56
C VAL A 180 -4.86 4.22 13.29
N SER A 181 -4.20 5.22 12.68
CA SER A 181 -3.02 5.89 13.23
C SER A 181 -3.37 6.83 14.38
N ASP A 182 -2.45 6.99 15.33
CA ASP A 182 -2.54 8.01 16.37
C ASP A 182 -1.94 9.35 15.89
N ASP A 183 -2.08 10.39 16.71
CA ASP A 183 -1.59 11.74 16.42
C ASP A 183 -0.08 11.75 16.07
N LEU A 184 0.72 10.89 16.72
CA LEU A 184 2.17 10.85 16.52
C LEU A 184 2.52 10.25 15.15
N VAL A 185 1.84 9.19 14.75
CA VAL A 185 2.01 8.60 13.41
C VAL A 185 1.49 9.55 12.34
N LEU A 186 0.33 10.16 12.54
CA LEU A 186 -0.22 11.14 11.61
C LEU A 186 0.70 12.36 11.45
N GLN A 187 1.24 12.88 12.55
CA GLN A 187 2.23 13.95 12.51
C GLN A 187 3.46 13.55 11.69
N PHE A 188 3.94 12.31 11.84
CA PHE A 188 5.03 11.80 11.03
C PHE A 188 4.66 11.74 9.53
N LEU A 189 3.48 11.22 9.20
CA LEU A 189 3.00 11.13 7.82
C LEU A 189 2.82 12.52 7.16
N SER A 190 2.51 13.53 7.96
CA SER A 190 2.38 14.93 7.54
C SER A 190 3.70 15.72 7.57
N THR A 191 4.83 15.10 7.91
CA THR A 191 6.15 15.76 7.92
C THR A 191 6.96 15.40 6.67
N PRO A 192 7.61 16.38 6.00
CA PRO A 192 8.50 16.10 4.87
C PRO A 192 9.67 15.17 5.28
N PRO A 193 10.12 14.25 4.40
CA PRO A 193 9.71 14.08 2.99
C PRO A 193 8.47 13.19 2.80
N VAL A 194 7.88 12.65 3.86
CA VAL A 194 6.78 11.67 3.76
C VAL A 194 5.50 12.34 3.24
N SER A 195 5.24 13.56 3.68
CA SER A 195 4.12 14.39 3.23
C SER A 195 4.17 14.76 1.75
N ASP A 196 5.34 14.66 1.10
CA ASP A 196 5.50 14.98 -0.33
C ASP A 196 4.62 14.07 -1.19
N TYR A 197 4.21 12.92 -0.67
CA TYR A 197 3.23 12.05 -1.31
C TYR A 197 1.92 12.78 -1.67
N PHE A 198 1.38 13.61 -0.78
CA PHE A 198 0.14 14.36 -1.04
C PHE A 198 0.32 15.37 -2.18
N SER A 199 1.45 16.08 -2.17
CA SER A 199 1.83 16.99 -3.26
C SER A 199 2.02 16.24 -4.58
N ASN A 200 2.65 15.07 -4.55
CA ASN A 200 2.84 14.22 -5.73
C ASN A 200 1.52 13.69 -6.31
N LEU A 201 0.53 13.35 -5.47
CA LEU A 201 -0.81 12.95 -5.92
C LEU A 201 -1.47 14.07 -6.72
N VAL A 202 -1.52 15.28 -6.15
CA VAL A 202 -2.15 16.43 -6.81
C VAL A 202 -1.36 16.86 -8.05
N TRP A 203 -0.03 16.77 -8.02
CA TRP A 203 0.79 17.03 -9.20
C TRP A 203 0.47 16.05 -10.35
N ARG A 204 0.38 14.76 -10.07
CA ARG A 204 0.00 13.75 -11.08
C ARG A 204 -1.40 14.01 -11.62
N LEU A 205 -2.35 14.36 -10.76
CA LEU A 205 -3.70 14.74 -11.18
C LEU A 205 -3.66 15.92 -12.17
N LYS A 206 -2.86 16.96 -11.89
CA LYS A 206 -2.64 18.09 -12.80
C LYS A 206 -2.06 17.65 -14.14
N GLU A 207 -1.09 16.75 -14.13
CA GLU A 207 -0.47 16.20 -15.35
C GLU A 207 -1.49 15.42 -16.18
N GLN A 208 -2.28 14.55 -15.56
CA GLN A 208 -3.37 13.81 -16.22
C GLN A 208 -4.42 14.75 -16.84
N CYS A 209 -4.83 15.80 -16.12
CA CYS A 209 -5.73 16.82 -16.68
C CYS A 209 -5.13 17.51 -17.91
N SER A 210 -3.82 17.76 -17.91
CA SER A 210 -3.12 18.39 -19.04
C SER A 210 -3.05 17.45 -20.25
N HIS A 211 -2.84 16.15 -20.02
CA HIS A 211 -2.92 15.13 -21.08
C HIS A 211 -4.33 15.02 -21.66
N LEU A 212 -5.36 15.00 -20.82
CA LEU A 212 -6.76 14.97 -21.25
C LEU A 212 -7.11 16.18 -22.14
N ASP A 213 -6.66 17.38 -21.77
CA ASP A 213 -6.85 18.61 -22.56
C ASP A 213 -6.24 18.47 -23.97
N GLY A 214 -5.03 17.90 -24.07
CA GLY A 214 -4.39 17.56 -25.34
C GLY A 214 -5.21 16.60 -26.20
N HIS A 215 -5.76 15.54 -25.62
CA HIS A 215 -6.63 14.59 -26.32
C HIS A 215 -7.95 15.23 -26.79
N VAL A 216 -8.57 16.07 -25.96
CA VAL A 216 -9.79 16.82 -26.32
C VAL A 216 -9.52 17.72 -27.53
N HIS A 217 -8.38 18.42 -27.55
CA HIS A 217 -8.02 19.27 -28.69
C HIS A 217 -7.83 18.46 -29.98
N ALA A 218 -7.06 17.37 -29.92
CA ALA A 218 -6.85 16.49 -31.08
C ALA A 218 -8.17 15.92 -31.62
N LEU A 219 -9.10 15.57 -30.73
CA LEU A 219 -10.39 15.00 -31.11
C LEU A 219 -11.35 16.02 -31.74
N LYS A 220 -11.27 17.29 -31.31
CA LYS A 220 -12.00 18.40 -31.96
C LYS A 220 -11.54 18.61 -33.39
N GLU A 221 -10.24 18.45 -33.67
CA GLU A 221 -9.70 18.56 -35.02
C GLU A 221 -10.05 17.34 -35.88
N ARG A 222 -10.01 16.13 -35.30
CA ARG A 222 -10.29 14.87 -35.99
C ARG A 222 -11.00 13.89 -35.07
N PHE A 223 -12.32 13.80 -35.25
CA PHE A 223 -13.13 12.81 -34.54
C PHE A 223 -12.76 11.39 -34.96
N THR A 224 -12.44 10.52 -34.00
CA THR A 224 -12.27 9.08 -34.22
C THR A 224 -12.84 8.30 -33.04
N ASP A 225 -13.53 7.19 -33.30
CA ASP A 225 -14.07 6.31 -32.23
C ASP A 225 -12.97 5.83 -31.28
N HIS A 226 -11.77 5.60 -31.80
CA HIS A 226 -10.61 5.23 -30.99
C HIS A 226 -10.20 6.37 -30.04
N GLY A 227 -10.13 7.61 -30.54
CA GLY A 227 -9.78 8.77 -29.72
C GLY A 227 -10.80 9.07 -28.63
N TRP A 228 -12.10 8.84 -28.87
CA TRP A 228 -13.11 8.93 -27.81
C TRP A 228 -12.92 7.89 -26.71
N LYS A 229 -12.59 6.64 -27.07
CA LYS A 229 -12.32 5.60 -26.08
C LYS A 229 -11.09 5.92 -25.23
N GLU A 230 -10.02 6.44 -25.84
CA GLU A 230 -8.83 6.88 -25.11
C GLU A 230 -9.14 8.04 -24.16
N LEU A 231 -9.92 9.03 -24.63
CA LEU A 231 -10.36 10.16 -23.80
C LEU A 231 -11.17 9.68 -22.58
N LEU A 232 -12.09 8.74 -22.77
CA LEU A 232 -12.87 8.16 -21.66
C LEU A 232 -11.96 7.43 -20.67
N LEU A 233 -10.98 6.66 -21.15
CA LEU A 233 -10.03 5.96 -20.28
C LEU A 233 -9.15 6.92 -19.45
N GLU A 234 -8.76 8.07 -20.01
CA GLU A 234 -8.03 9.10 -19.26
C GLU A 234 -8.94 9.84 -18.27
N ALA A 235 -10.19 10.12 -18.64
CA ALA A 235 -11.17 10.71 -17.73
C ALA A 235 -11.42 9.78 -16.52
N ASP A 236 -11.57 8.47 -16.74
CA ASP A 236 -11.75 7.48 -15.67
C ASP A 236 -10.58 7.50 -14.68
N LYS A 237 -9.32 7.57 -15.17
CA LYS A 237 -8.14 7.65 -14.30
C LYS A 237 -8.15 8.89 -13.41
N ILE A 238 -8.57 10.03 -13.95
CA ILE A 238 -8.66 11.27 -13.18
C ILE A 238 -9.76 11.16 -12.13
N VAL A 239 -10.91 10.63 -12.50
CA VAL A 239 -12.03 10.40 -11.58
C VAL A 239 -11.57 9.51 -10.42
N ASP A 240 -10.87 8.41 -10.70
CA ASP A 240 -10.30 7.52 -9.69
C ASP A 240 -9.33 8.24 -8.73
N GLU A 241 -8.51 9.16 -9.24
CA GLU A 241 -7.58 9.96 -8.42
C GLU A 241 -8.33 10.96 -7.54
N ILE A 242 -9.39 11.60 -8.05
CA ILE A 242 -10.25 12.51 -7.28
C ILE A 242 -10.97 11.75 -6.17
N TYR A 243 -11.51 10.56 -6.45
CA TYR A 243 -12.13 9.71 -5.43
C TYR A 243 -11.15 9.35 -4.32
N TYR A 244 -9.92 9.01 -4.69
CA TYR A 244 -8.90 8.72 -3.70
C TYR A 244 -8.54 9.94 -2.83
N LEU A 245 -8.41 11.13 -3.41
CA LEU A 245 -8.20 12.37 -2.65
C LEU A 245 -9.39 12.67 -1.71
N LYS A 246 -10.62 12.44 -2.20
CA LYS A 246 -11.83 12.55 -1.38
C LYS A 246 -11.78 11.56 -0.21
N ASP A 247 -11.40 10.32 -0.44
CA ASP A 247 -11.30 9.29 0.60
C ASP A 247 -10.28 9.68 1.68
N ILE A 248 -9.15 10.30 1.30
CA ILE A 248 -8.14 10.82 2.25
C ILE A 248 -8.75 11.93 3.12
N ILE A 249 -9.43 12.91 2.52
CA ILE A 249 -10.07 14.01 3.28
C ILE A 249 -11.17 13.47 4.18
N SER A 250 -11.91 12.46 3.70
CA SER A 250 -13.02 11.83 4.42
C SER A 250 -12.59 11.01 5.63
N VAL A 251 -11.29 10.77 5.82
CA VAL A 251 -10.78 10.17 7.07
C VAL A 251 -11.11 11.06 8.27
N GLY A 252 -11.21 12.39 8.07
CA GLY A 252 -11.59 13.34 9.12
C GLY A 252 -10.41 13.89 9.94
N GLU A 253 -9.18 13.49 9.60
CA GLU A 253 -7.98 14.00 10.25
C GLU A 253 -7.56 15.36 9.67
N SER A 254 -7.41 16.35 10.55
CA SER A 254 -7.11 17.74 10.17
C SER A 254 -5.80 17.85 9.40
N CYS A 255 -4.75 17.20 9.89
CA CYS A 255 -3.41 17.24 9.29
C CYS A 255 -3.38 16.67 7.86
N LEU A 256 -4.18 15.63 7.56
CA LEU A 256 -4.30 15.05 6.22
C LEU A 256 -5.09 15.97 5.30
N SER A 257 -6.21 16.49 5.80
CA SER A 257 -7.08 17.41 5.06
C SER A 257 -6.33 18.69 4.67
N GLU A 258 -5.57 19.26 5.60
CA GLU A 258 -4.72 20.42 5.37
C GLU A 258 -3.64 20.15 4.31
N ALA A 259 -2.93 19.01 4.41
CA ALA A 259 -1.89 18.65 3.44
C ALA A 259 -2.43 18.51 2.02
N VAL A 260 -3.60 17.87 1.86
CA VAL A 260 -4.27 17.74 0.56
C VAL A 260 -4.80 19.09 0.07
N ALA A 261 -5.46 19.87 0.93
CA ALA A 261 -6.02 21.17 0.56
C ALA A 261 -4.92 22.15 0.11
N LEU A 262 -3.81 22.24 0.84
CA LEU A 262 -2.65 23.05 0.46
C LEU A 262 -2.07 22.61 -0.90
N SER A 263 -1.97 21.30 -1.12
CA SER A 263 -1.49 20.76 -2.40
C SER A 263 -2.42 21.12 -3.55
N LEU A 264 -3.75 20.99 -3.38
CA LEU A 264 -4.77 21.38 -4.36
C LEU A 264 -4.69 22.87 -4.69
N VAL A 265 -4.56 23.73 -3.68
CA VAL A 265 -4.42 25.18 -3.85
C VAL A 265 -3.19 25.50 -4.69
N ASN A 266 -2.03 24.93 -4.32
CA ASN A 266 -0.76 25.25 -4.94
C ASN A 266 -0.64 24.74 -6.38
N PHE A 267 -1.11 23.53 -6.66
CA PHE A 267 -0.88 22.88 -7.96
C PHE A 267 -2.03 23.01 -8.95
N LEU A 268 -3.27 23.21 -8.49
CA LEU A 268 -4.44 23.35 -9.36
C LEU A 268 -5.01 24.77 -9.32
N ILE A 269 -5.39 25.26 -8.13
CA ILE A 269 -6.17 26.51 -8.01
C ILE A 269 -5.34 27.73 -8.42
N PHE A 270 -4.14 27.92 -7.85
CA PHE A 270 -3.31 29.08 -8.20
C PHE A 270 -2.91 29.11 -9.68
N PRO A 271 -2.50 27.99 -10.33
CA PRO A 271 -2.25 28.00 -11.76
C PRO A 271 -3.48 28.35 -12.60
N ILE A 272 -4.67 27.88 -12.22
CA ILE A 272 -5.92 28.23 -12.93
C ILE A 272 -6.24 29.72 -12.76
N LEU A 273 -6.20 30.24 -11.53
CA LEU A 273 -6.43 31.66 -11.25
C LEU A 273 -5.40 32.53 -11.97
N GLY A 274 -4.13 32.14 -11.99
CA GLY A 274 -3.07 32.84 -12.71
C GLY A 274 -3.27 32.87 -14.22
N ARG A 275 -3.83 31.80 -14.81
CA ARG A 275 -4.24 31.80 -16.23
C ARG A 275 -5.44 32.72 -16.44
N LEU A 276 -6.50 32.60 -15.65
CA LEU A 276 -7.71 33.43 -15.75
C LEU A 276 -7.38 34.93 -15.66
N LEU A 277 -6.48 35.32 -14.76
CA LEU A 277 -6.03 36.71 -14.62
C LEU A 277 -5.19 37.21 -15.80
N LYS A 278 -4.48 36.32 -16.52
CA LYS A 278 -3.71 36.66 -17.73
C LYS A 278 -4.58 36.71 -19.00
N THR A 279 -5.66 35.94 -19.07
CA THR A 279 -6.54 35.81 -20.25
C THR A 279 -7.55 36.96 -20.39
N GLN A 280 -7.16 38.20 -20.12
CA GLN A 280 -7.95 39.38 -20.54
C GLN A 280 -7.88 39.67 -22.06
N GLN A 281 -7.17 38.86 -22.85
CA GLN A 281 -7.16 38.96 -24.31
C GLN A 281 -7.42 37.60 -24.97
N SER A 282 -8.65 37.47 -25.47
CA SER A 282 -9.06 36.73 -26.67
C SER A 282 -8.54 35.30 -26.86
N ASP A 283 -8.95 34.34 -26.01
CA ASP A 283 -9.12 32.96 -26.48
C ASP A 283 -10.08 32.17 -25.58
N VAL A 284 -11.25 31.87 -26.13
CA VAL A 284 -12.36 31.11 -25.51
C VAL A 284 -12.02 29.61 -25.38
N SER A 285 -10.84 29.19 -25.84
CA SER A 285 -10.30 27.84 -25.69
C SER A 285 -9.87 27.49 -24.25
N CYS A 286 -9.77 28.47 -23.35
CA CYS A 286 -9.44 28.27 -21.93
C CYS A 286 -10.61 27.74 -21.06
N LEU A 287 -11.67 27.17 -21.64
CA LEU A 287 -12.90 26.78 -20.93
C LEU A 287 -12.93 25.34 -20.39
N LEU A 288 -11.91 24.51 -20.62
CA LEU A 288 -11.82 23.17 -20.03
C LEU A 288 -11.56 23.13 -18.50
N PRO A 289 -10.81 24.08 -17.89
CA PRO A 289 -10.80 24.28 -16.45
C PRO A 289 -12.20 24.51 -15.86
N ASN A 290 -13.15 25.10 -16.59
CA ASN A 290 -14.51 25.32 -16.08
C ASN A 290 -15.33 24.04 -16.01
N PHE A 291 -15.14 23.07 -16.90
CA PHE A 291 -15.78 21.75 -16.78
C PHE A 291 -15.21 20.97 -15.58
N PHE A 292 -13.90 20.98 -15.41
CA PHE A 292 -13.24 20.32 -14.29
C PHE A 292 -13.56 20.96 -12.94
N CYS A 293 -13.50 22.29 -12.86
CA CYS A 293 -13.86 23.02 -11.63
C CYS A 293 -15.35 22.92 -11.34
N SER A 294 -16.25 22.94 -12.34
CA SER A 294 -17.69 22.76 -12.08
C SER A 294 -18.04 21.33 -11.66
N TYR A 295 -17.37 20.32 -12.23
CA TYR A 295 -17.55 18.93 -11.83
C TYR A 295 -16.99 18.67 -10.43
N ILE A 296 -15.77 19.12 -10.14
CA ILE A 296 -15.16 19.06 -8.80
C ILE A 296 -16.01 19.83 -7.78
N TYR A 297 -16.42 21.07 -8.08
CA TYR A 297 -17.24 21.89 -7.18
C TYR A 297 -18.63 21.27 -6.93
N SER A 298 -19.30 20.77 -7.97
CA SER A 298 -20.57 20.03 -7.82
C SER A 298 -20.40 18.76 -6.99
N TYR A 299 -19.24 18.11 -7.06
CA TYR A 299 -19.00 16.84 -6.38
C TYR A 299 -18.57 17.02 -4.91
N PHE A 300 -17.79 18.06 -4.60
CA PHE A 300 -17.46 18.44 -3.22
C PHE A 300 -18.60 19.17 -2.49
N SER A 301 -19.57 19.75 -3.21
CA SER A 301 -20.75 20.42 -2.63
C SER A 301 -21.91 19.46 -2.28
N GLN A 302 -21.83 18.19 -2.66
CA GLN A 302 -22.87 17.18 -2.37
C GLN A 302 -22.55 16.28 -1.16
N GLY A 303 -21.53 16.63 -0.37
CA GLY A 303 -21.18 15.97 0.89
C GLY A 303 -21.65 16.76 2.10
#